data_AF-A0A7S3MAZ7-F1
#
_entry.id   AF-A0A7S3MAZ7-F1
#
_cell.length_a   1.000
_cell.length_b   1.000
_cell.length_c   1.000
_cell.angle_alpha   90.00
_cell.angle_beta   90.00
_cell.angle_gamma   90.00
#
_symmetry.space_group_name_H-M   'P 1'
#
loop_
_entity.id
_entity.type
_entity.pdbx_description
1 polymer ?
#
loop_
_entity_poly.entity_id
_entity_poly.type
_entity_poly.pdbx_seq_one_letter_code
_entity_poly.pdbx_strand_id
1 'polypeptide(L)'
;SPYVTAVGATMGPESGTEEIACTSDAGGVITTGGGFSTYNPTPTWQAAAVSAFLKKNKAQSGYNPNGRGYPDVSMIGVYYQVIVQGTMASLFGTSASSPVFAAMIGLVNSARAKQGRGPIGFINPTLYSFGAQSDYYNDIVSGNNKCIANGDTSEVVCCSSGFSCISGWDPVTGYGSMNYINLLNMFNGDPPVPTNRNNDDGGSSSDKLSDGAIAGIVIGALAGVAIIGALIYFFACGSKSALAANAV
;
A
#
# COMPACT_ATOMS: atom_id res chain seq x y z
N SER A 1 -5.00 -10.37 -2.47
CA SER A 1 -4.07 -11.51 -2.64
C SER A 1 -3.10 -11.55 -1.46
N PRO A 2 -2.74 -12.74 -0.94
CA PRO A 2 -1.65 -12.89 0.03
C PRO A 2 -0.25 -12.82 -0.61
N TYR A 3 -0.14 -12.85 -1.95
CA TYR A 3 1.14 -12.84 -2.67
C TYR A 3 1.57 -11.46 -3.19
N VAL A 4 0.91 -10.40 -2.72
CA VAL A 4 1.22 -9.02 -3.11
C VAL A 4 1.41 -8.22 -1.84
N THR A 5 2.45 -7.39 -1.80
CA THR A 5 2.61 -6.38 -0.76
C THR A 5 1.62 -5.24 -1.00
N ALA A 6 0.63 -5.14 -0.15
CA ALA A 6 -0.38 -4.09 -0.20
C ALA A 6 0.16 -2.82 0.45
N VAL A 7 0.04 -1.69 -0.26
CA VAL A 7 0.56 -0.39 0.19
C VAL A 7 -0.61 0.57 0.44
N GLY A 8 -0.77 1.01 1.68
CA GLY A 8 -1.72 2.04 2.09
C GLY A 8 -1.20 3.46 1.83
N ALA A 9 -1.98 4.45 2.26
CA ALA A 9 -1.67 5.87 2.12
C ALA A 9 -1.63 6.56 3.48
N THR A 10 -0.58 7.35 3.69
CA THR A 10 -0.41 8.27 4.82
C THR A 10 -0.35 9.73 4.34
N MET A 11 -0.42 10.66 5.27
CA MET A 11 -0.28 12.09 5.06
C MET A 11 0.30 12.78 6.29
N GLY A 12 0.69 14.03 6.17
CA GLY A 12 1.18 14.89 7.25
C GLY A 12 2.60 15.42 7.04
N PRO A 13 3.63 14.57 6.85
CA PRO A 13 5.02 15.01 6.74
C PRO A 13 5.29 15.92 5.56
N GLU A 14 4.55 15.76 4.46
CA GLU A 14 4.63 16.65 3.30
C GLU A 14 4.18 18.10 3.61
N SER A 15 3.43 18.29 4.70
CA SER A 15 3.01 19.59 5.22
C SER A 15 3.71 19.96 6.54
N GLY A 16 4.74 19.21 6.94
CA GLY A 16 5.49 19.46 8.18
C GLY A 16 4.78 19.04 9.47
N THR A 17 3.81 18.13 9.38
CA THR A 17 3.04 17.61 10.52
C THR A 17 3.34 16.13 10.77
N GLU A 18 2.84 15.60 11.89
CA GLU A 18 2.98 14.18 12.23
C GLU A 18 2.35 13.29 11.15
N GLU A 19 2.95 12.13 10.90
CA GLU A 19 2.41 11.17 9.95
C GLU A 19 1.17 10.46 10.51
N ILE A 20 0.05 10.62 9.82
CA ILE A 20 -1.23 10.01 10.15
C ILE A 20 -1.74 9.20 8.95
N ALA A 21 -2.75 8.36 9.17
CA ALA A 21 -3.45 7.73 8.05
C ALA A 21 -4.05 8.80 7.14
N CYS A 22 -3.97 8.58 5.83
CA CYS A 22 -4.67 9.45 4.89
C CYS A 22 -6.18 9.21 5.03
N THR A 23 -6.89 10.18 5.59
CA THR A 23 -8.33 10.09 5.90
C THR A 23 -9.02 11.43 5.67
N SER A 24 -10.24 11.39 5.14
CA SER A 24 -10.98 12.58 4.78
C SER A 24 -11.44 13.44 5.95
N ASP A 25 -11.71 12.86 7.10
CA ASP A 25 -12.04 13.62 8.33
C ASP A 25 -10.84 14.33 8.97
N ALA A 26 -9.63 14.12 8.46
CA ALA A 26 -8.42 14.86 8.84
C ALA A 26 -7.90 15.77 7.70
N GLY A 27 -8.71 16.02 6.66
CA GLY A 27 -8.35 16.87 5.53
C GLY A 27 -7.71 16.14 4.34
N GLY A 28 -7.67 14.79 4.36
CA GLY A 28 -7.26 13.99 3.23
C GLY A 28 -8.30 14.00 2.10
N VAL A 29 -7.91 14.37 0.88
CA VAL A 29 -8.83 14.30 -0.28
C VAL A 29 -9.18 12.87 -0.69
N ILE A 30 -8.48 11.87 -0.11
CA ILE A 30 -8.78 10.44 -0.22
C ILE A 30 -8.72 9.81 1.17
N THR A 31 -9.28 8.60 1.27
CA THR A 31 -9.14 7.74 2.45
C THR A 31 -8.43 6.46 2.07
N THR A 32 -7.42 6.06 2.85
CA THR A 32 -6.65 4.85 2.61
C THR A 32 -7.53 3.61 2.69
N GLY A 33 -7.34 2.70 1.73
CA GLY A 33 -8.02 1.41 1.73
C GLY A 33 -7.37 0.45 2.73
N GLY A 34 -8.19 -0.35 3.41
CA GLY A 34 -7.72 -1.39 4.32
C GLY A 34 -8.85 -2.28 4.82
N GLY A 35 -8.52 -3.41 5.43
CA GLY A 35 -9.51 -4.35 5.94
C GLY A 35 -9.03 -5.79 5.91
N PHE A 36 -9.98 -6.72 5.77
CA PHE A 36 -9.73 -8.16 5.75
C PHE A 36 -10.38 -8.83 4.55
N SER A 37 -9.66 -9.74 3.90
CA SER A 37 -10.18 -10.50 2.76
C SER A 37 -11.30 -11.46 3.18
N THR A 38 -12.40 -11.47 2.43
CA THR A 38 -13.46 -12.49 2.55
C THR A 38 -13.11 -13.80 1.87
N TYR A 39 -12.09 -13.81 0.99
CA TYR A 39 -11.71 -14.96 0.17
C TYR A 39 -10.44 -15.65 0.64
N ASN A 40 -9.41 -14.86 1.00
CA ASN A 40 -8.11 -15.40 1.35
C ASN A 40 -8.00 -15.49 2.87
N PRO A 41 -7.68 -16.66 3.44
CA PRO A 41 -7.45 -16.78 4.88
C PRO A 41 -6.21 -15.98 5.31
N THR A 42 -6.11 -15.66 6.59
CA THR A 42 -4.92 -15.05 7.18
C THR A 42 -3.69 -15.92 6.90
N PRO A 43 -2.68 -15.43 6.17
CA PRO A 43 -1.47 -16.19 5.91
C PRO A 43 -0.68 -16.43 7.20
N THR A 44 0.08 -17.52 7.26
CA THR A 44 0.85 -17.90 8.46
C THR A 44 1.86 -16.82 8.88
N TRP A 45 2.51 -16.17 7.90
CA TRP A 45 3.41 -15.03 8.16
C TRP A 45 2.69 -13.81 8.74
N GLN A 46 1.37 -13.68 8.56
CA GLN A 46 0.56 -12.57 9.07
C GLN A 46 -0.10 -12.86 10.41
N ALA A 47 -0.19 -14.14 10.81
CA ALA A 47 -1.05 -14.59 11.89
C ALA A 47 -0.78 -13.89 13.23
N ALA A 48 0.49 -13.65 13.56
CA ALA A 48 0.88 -12.96 14.78
C ALA A 48 0.37 -11.50 14.83
N ALA A 49 0.50 -10.77 13.71
CA ALA A 49 0.05 -9.39 13.59
C ALA A 49 -1.47 -9.27 13.70
N VAL A 50 -2.21 -10.11 12.96
CA VAL A 50 -3.67 -10.16 13.02
C VAL A 50 -4.16 -10.56 14.41
N SER A 51 -3.54 -11.55 15.04
CA SER A 51 -3.89 -11.95 16.41
C SER A 51 -3.66 -10.82 17.40
N ALA A 52 -2.55 -10.09 17.28
CA ALA A 52 -2.26 -8.94 18.13
C ALA A 52 -3.28 -7.80 17.95
N PHE A 53 -3.66 -7.50 16.70
CA PHE A 53 -4.74 -6.55 16.40
C PHE A 53 -6.06 -6.98 17.05
N LEU A 54 -6.49 -8.22 16.85
CA LEU A 54 -7.77 -8.74 17.35
C LEU A 54 -7.86 -8.83 18.88
N LYS A 55 -6.72 -8.93 19.58
CA LYS A 55 -6.66 -8.83 21.05
C LYS A 55 -6.98 -7.43 21.55
N LYS A 56 -6.51 -6.39 20.86
CA LYS A 56 -6.78 -4.98 21.19
C LYS A 56 -8.14 -4.53 20.67
N ASN A 57 -8.55 -5.04 19.51
CA ASN A 57 -9.80 -4.72 18.83
C ASN A 57 -10.60 -6.01 18.59
N LYS A 58 -11.55 -6.29 19.49
CA LYS A 58 -12.40 -7.49 19.36
C LYS A 58 -13.05 -7.52 17.97
N ALA A 59 -13.12 -8.71 17.39
CA ALA A 59 -13.80 -8.92 16.11
C ALA A 59 -15.24 -8.39 16.18
N GLN A 60 -15.64 -7.65 15.13
CA GLN A 60 -16.98 -7.07 15.00
C GLN A 60 -17.64 -7.62 13.74
N SER A 61 -18.97 -7.59 13.70
CA SER A 61 -19.71 -7.85 12.46
C SER A 61 -19.33 -6.82 11.39
N GLY A 62 -19.16 -7.26 10.15
CA GLY A 62 -18.84 -6.38 9.02
C GLY A 62 -17.53 -6.71 8.31
N TYR A 63 -16.70 -7.60 8.86
CA TYR A 63 -15.51 -8.13 8.18
C TYR A 63 -15.23 -9.59 8.56
N ASN A 64 -14.39 -10.27 7.80
CA ASN A 64 -13.91 -11.62 8.10
C ASN A 64 -12.64 -11.55 8.97
N PRO A 65 -12.71 -11.81 10.30
CA PRO A 65 -11.53 -11.73 11.17
C PRO A 65 -10.47 -12.79 10.87
N ASN A 66 -10.82 -13.85 10.12
CA ASN A 66 -9.89 -14.91 9.71
C ASN A 66 -9.30 -14.65 8.31
N GLY A 67 -9.52 -13.46 7.75
CA GLY A 67 -9.05 -13.08 6.41
C GLY A 67 -7.60 -12.57 6.39
N ARG A 68 -7.00 -12.52 5.20
CA ARG A 68 -5.77 -11.72 4.97
C ARG A 68 -6.07 -10.26 5.24
N GLY A 69 -5.49 -9.70 6.30
CA GLY A 69 -5.62 -8.29 6.66
C GLY A 69 -4.76 -7.43 5.74
N TYR A 70 -5.14 -6.21 5.36
CA TYR A 70 -4.33 -5.31 4.52
C TYR A 70 -4.58 -3.84 4.90
N PRO A 71 -3.64 -2.91 4.62
CA PRO A 71 -2.38 -3.08 3.89
C PRO A 71 -1.26 -3.77 4.71
N ASP A 72 -0.10 -4.00 4.10
CA ASP A 72 1.10 -4.51 4.80
C ASP A 72 1.95 -3.36 5.36
N VAL A 73 2.11 -2.31 4.55
CA VAL A 73 2.85 -1.08 4.85
C VAL A 73 2.09 0.08 4.22
N SER A 74 2.49 1.31 4.51
CA SER A 74 1.97 2.51 3.84
C SER A 74 3.10 3.44 3.42
N MET A 75 2.83 4.36 2.50
CA MET A 75 3.70 5.49 2.21
C MET A 75 2.83 6.73 2.03
N ILE A 76 3.45 7.92 2.02
CA ILE A 76 2.74 9.17 1.72
C ILE A 76 1.96 8.98 0.41
N GLY A 77 0.69 9.37 0.46
CA GLY A 77 -0.25 9.21 -0.66
C GLY A 77 -0.87 10.52 -1.12
N VAL A 78 -0.32 11.67 -0.74
CA VAL A 78 -0.93 12.99 -0.98
C VAL A 78 0.09 13.98 -1.56
N TYR A 79 -0.41 14.98 -2.29
CA TYR A 79 0.35 16.13 -2.81
C TYR A 79 1.57 15.79 -3.69
N TYR A 80 1.53 14.67 -4.43
CA TYR A 80 2.58 14.36 -5.40
C TYR A 80 2.48 15.28 -6.61
N GLN A 81 3.50 16.09 -6.86
CA GLN A 81 3.57 16.91 -8.06
C GLN A 81 4.02 16.07 -9.26
N VAL A 82 3.21 16.07 -10.31
CA VAL A 82 3.47 15.36 -11.57
C VAL A 82 3.20 16.28 -12.75
N ILE A 83 3.75 15.93 -13.91
CA ILE A 83 3.41 16.57 -15.17
C ILE A 83 2.48 15.65 -15.95
N VAL A 84 1.25 16.08 -16.19
CA VAL A 84 0.27 15.39 -17.02
C VAL A 84 0.00 16.25 -18.26
N GLN A 85 0.33 15.73 -19.44
CA GLN A 85 0.15 16.43 -20.72
C GLN A 85 0.76 17.85 -20.71
N GLY A 86 1.96 17.99 -20.13
CA GLY A 86 2.67 19.27 -20.04
C GLY A 86 2.19 20.22 -18.94
N THR A 87 1.16 19.85 -18.17
CA THR A 87 0.64 20.67 -17.06
C THR A 87 1.04 20.07 -15.71
N MET A 88 1.48 20.91 -14.78
CA MET A 88 1.71 20.49 -13.39
C MET A 88 0.39 20.20 -12.69
N ALA A 89 0.30 19.02 -12.07
CA ALA A 89 -0.86 18.59 -11.31
C ALA A 89 -0.42 17.93 -9.99
N SER A 90 -1.26 18.05 -8.98
CA SER A 90 -1.10 17.31 -7.72
C SER A 90 -1.94 16.04 -7.75
N LEU A 91 -1.32 14.89 -7.49
CA LEU A 91 -1.99 13.60 -7.40
C LEU A 91 -1.99 13.06 -5.98
N PHE A 92 -2.98 12.21 -5.74
CA PHE A 92 -3.31 11.61 -4.46
C PHE A 92 -3.67 10.14 -4.63
N GLY A 93 -3.73 9.41 -3.53
CA GLY A 93 -4.19 8.04 -3.46
C GLY A 93 -3.08 7.03 -3.21
N THR A 94 -3.50 5.81 -2.91
CA THR A 94 -2.59 4.65 -2.80
C THR A 94 -1.89 4.34 -4.13
N SER A 95 -2.43 4.83 -5.25
CA SER A 95 -1.78 4.84 -6.56
C SER A 95 -0.48 5.66 -6.59
N ALA A 96 -0.31 6.65 -5.71
CA ALA A 96 0.93 7.41 -5.55
C ALA A 96 1.88 6.73 -4.55
N SER A 97 1.35 6.18 -3.45
CA SER A 97 2.16 5.51 -2.43
C SER A 97 2.78 4.19 -2.91
N SER A 98 2.05 3.42 -3.72
CA SER A 98 2.50 2.14 -4.28
C SER A 98 3.79 2.23 -5.12
N PRO A 99 3.90 3.11 -6.13
CA PRO A 99 5.13 3.24 -6.92
C PRO A 99 6.30 3.82 -6.12
N VAL A 100 6.05 4.63 -5.08
CA VAL A 100 7.10 5.11 -4.16
C VAL A 100 7.74 3.92 -3.45
N PHE A 101 6.91 3.05 -2.86
CA PHE A 101 7.40 1.85 -2.21
C PHE A 101 8.11 0.91 -3.20
N ALA A 102 7.56 0.72 -4.39
CA ALA A 102 8.20 -0.06 -5.45
C ALA A 102 9.58 0.48 -5.85
N ALA A 103 9.75 1.81 -5.92
CA ALA A 103 11.03 2.44 -6.21
C ALA A 103 12.06 2.16 -5.10
N MET A 104 11.65 2.22 -3.82
CA MET A 104 12.52 1.84 -2.70
C MET A 104 12.99 0.38 -2.83
N ILE A 105 12.09 -0.54 -3.18
CA ILE A 105 12.43 -1.95 -3.45
C ILE A 105 13.40 -2.09 -4.63
N GLY A 106 13.23 -1.29 -5.69
CA GLY A 106 14.16 -1.21 -6.81
C GLY A 106 15.57 -0.79 -6.36
N LEU A 107 15.68 0.21 -5.48
CA LEU A 107 16.95 0.65 -4.91
C LEU A 107 17.61 -0.42 -4.03
N VAL A 108 16.82 -1.15 -3.22
CA VAL A 108 17.32 -2.31 -2.45
C VAL A 108 17.87 -3.39 -3.37
N ASN A 109 17.14 -3.74 -4.43
CA ASN A 109 17.61 -4.73 -5.40
C ASN A 109 18.88 -4.26 -6.13
N SER A 110 18.99 -2.95 -6.44
CA SER A 110 20.22 -2.37 -7.00
C SER A 110 21.40 -2.48 -6.05
N ALA A 111 21.20 -2.19 -4.76
CA ALA A 111 22.24 -2.34 -3.74
C ALA A 111 22.70 -3.79 -3.59
N ARG A 112 21.76 -4.75 -3.61
CA ARG A 112 22.07 -6.18 -3.59
C ARG A 112 22.83 -6.65 -4.83
N ALA A 113 22.44 -6.17 -6.02
CA ALA A 113 23.12 -6.51 -7.27
C ALA A 113 24.59 -6.05 -7.26
N LYS A 114 24.89 -4.88 -6.68
CA LYS A 114 26.28 -4.39 -6.50
C LYS A 114 27.13 -5.30 -5.61
N GLN A 115 26.50 -6.11 -4.76
CA GLN A 115 27.16 -7.11 -3.91
C GLN A 115 27.15 -8.52 -4.55
N GLY A 116 26.74 -8.65 -5.81
CA GLY A 116 26.64 -9.94 -6.50
C GLY A 116 25.44 -10.80 -6.05
N ARG A 117 24.41 -10.18 -5.45
CA ARG A 117 23.26 -10.89 -4.86
C ARG A 117 22.01 -10.73 -5.72
N GLY A 118 21.14 -11.75 -5.70
CA GLY A 118 19.86 -11.75 -6.41
C GLY A 118 18.79 -10.84 -5.79
N PRO A 119 17.68 -10.59 -6.51
CA PRO A 119 16.59 -9.75 -6.05
C PRO A 119 15.86 -10.34 -4.83
N ILE A 120 15.19 -9.49 -4.04
CA ILE A 120 14.54 -9.90 -2.78
C ILE A 120 13.23 -10.69 -2.95
N GLY A 121 12.59 -10.63 -4.12
CA GLY A 121 11.37 -11.39 -4.42
C GLY A 121 10.17 -11.03 -3.53
N PHE A 122 9.43 -12.05 -3.07
CA PHE A 122 8.26 -11.87 -2.21
C PHE A 122 8.64 -11.49 -0.78
N ILE A 123 8.30 -10.27 -0.37
CA ILE A 123 8.84 -9.66 0.85
C ILE A 123 7.95 -9.77 2.10
N ASN A 124 6.66 -10.10 1.96
CA ASN A 124 5.75 -10.07 3.13
C ASN A 124 6.22 -10.96 4.29
N PRO A 125 6.68 -12.21 4.08
CA PRO A 125 7.18 -13.02 5.19
C PRO A 125 8.32 -12.35 5.95
N THR A 126 9.24 -11.68 5.23
CA THR A 126 10.33 -10.91 5.84
C THR A 126 9.77 -9.72 6.61
N LEU A 127 8.92 -8.89 6.02
CA LEU A 127 8.33 -7.73 6.72
C LEU A 127 7.69 -8.16 8.05
N TYR A 128 6.84 -9.19 8.02
CA TYR A 128 6.15 -9.62 9.24
C TYR A 128 7.05 -10.33 10.26
N SER A 129 8.23 -10.81 9.86
CA SER A 129 9.20 -11.40 10.80
C SER A 129 9.87 -10.39 11.72
N PHE A 130 9.96 -9.11 11.31
CA PHE A 130 10.49 -8.04 12.16
C PHE A 130 9.45 -7.51 13.16
N GLY A 131 8.17 -7.64 12.81
CA GLY A 131 7.04 -7.31 13.69
C GLY A 131 6.90 -5.81 14.01
N ALA A 132 5.87 -5.50 14.80
CA ALA A 132 5.49 -4.14 15.15
C ALA A 132 6.46 -3.40 16.08
N GLN A 133 7.30 -4.12 16.83
CA GLN A 133 8.20 -3.53 17.84
C GLN A 133 9.57 -3.17 17.28
N SER A 134 9.68 -3.09 15.96
CA SER A 134 10.93 -2.79 15.32
C SER A 134 11.01 -1.35 14.89
N ASP A 135 12.15 -0.71 15.17
CA ASP A 135 12.52 0.61 14.64
C ASP A 135 12.61 0.65 13.10
N TYR A 136 12.37 -0.47 12.40
CA TYR A 136 12.28 -0.53 10.94
C TYR A 136 11.05 0.22 10.38
N TYR A 137 9.98 0.36 11.17
CA TYR A 137 8.72 0.98 10.78
C TYR A 137 8.49 2.30 11.51
N ASN A 138 7.87 3.26 10.82
CA ASN A 138 7.21 4.38 11.45
C ASN A 138 5.75 4.00 11.69
N ASP A 139 5.43 3.61 12.92
CA ASP A 139 4.10 3.14 13.35
C ASP A 139 3.09 4.29 13.32
N ILE A 140 2.01 4.14 12.54
CA ILE A 140 1.00 5.18 12.37
C ILE A 140 -0.17 4.88 13.28
N VAL A 141 -0.30 5.65 14.37
CA VAL A 141 -1.27 5.39 15.43
C VAL A 141 -2.48 6.32 15.42
N SER A 142 -2.55 7.22 14.44
CA SER A 142 -3.56 8.27 14.33
C SER A 142 -4.28 8.20 12.98
N GLY A 143 -5.62 8.27 13.02
CA GLY A 143 -6.47 8.25 11.83
C GLY A 143 -7.34 7.00 11.71
N ASN A 144 -8.08 6.91 10.61
CA ASN A 144 -9.07 5.85 10.36
C ASN A 144 -9.32 5.67 8.85
N ASN A 145 -10.17 4.71 8.50
CA ASN A 145 -10.66 4.57 7.12
C ASN A 145 -12.20 4.48 7.01
N LYS A 146 -12.93 5.18 7.89
CA LYS A 146 -14.41 5.18 7.88
C LYS A 146 -15.03 6.38 7.16
N CYS A 147 -14.25 7.41 6.86
CA CYS A 147 -14.75 8.63 6.23
C CYS A 147 -14.34 8.71 4.76
N ILE A 148 -15.14 9.35 3.93
CA ILE A 148 -14.84 9.58 2.52
C ILE A 148 -15.18 11.03 2.16
N ALA A 149 -14.34 11.65 1.34
CA ALA A 149 -14.61 12.89 0.62
C ALA A 149 -14.68 12.57 -0.87
N ASN A 150 -15.71 13.06 -1.57
CA ASN A 150 -15.84 12.91 -3.01
C ASN A 150 -14.93 13.91 -3.77
N GLY A 151 -13.66 14.00 -3.38
CA GLY A 151 -12.72 15.00 -3.87
C GLY A 151 -12.88 16.39 -3.25
N ASP A 152 -13.92 16.62 -2.45
CA ASP A 152 -14.16 17.85 -1.68
C ASP A 152 -14.13 17.56 -0.18
N THR A 153 -13.11 18.07 0.51
CA THR A 153 -12.92 17.88 1.94
C THR A 153 -13.85 18.73 2.80
N SER A 154 -14.67 19.61 2.19
CA SER A 154 -15.77 20.30 2.89
C SER A 154 -17.02 19.42 3.04
N GLU A 155 -17.13 18.34 2.26
CA GLU A 155 -18.26 17.40 2.29
C GLU A 155 -17.81 15.99 2.70
N VAL A 156 -17.36 15.86 3.96
CA VAL A 156 -16.92 14.57 4.51
C VAL A 156 -18.13 13.76 5.00
N VAL A 157 -18.26 12.53 4.50
CA VAL A 157 -19.26 11.56 4.97
C VAL A 157 -18.55 10.44 5.71
N CYS A 158 -18.95 10.18 6.96
CA CYS A 158 -18.39 9.12 7.78
C CYS A 158 -19.39 7.97 7.99
N CYS A 159 -18.93 6.75 7.72
CA CYS A 159 -19.65 5.53 8.05
C CYS A 159 -19.64 5.27 9.56
N SER A 160 -20.65 4.54 10.04
CA SER A 160 -20.69 4.05 11.43
C SER A 160 -19.63 2.99 11.72
N SER A 161 -19.13 2.32 10.67
CA SER A 161 -18.13 1.26 10.74
C SER A 161 -16.89 1.60 9.91
N GLY A 162 -15.74 1.16 10.40
CA GLY A 162 -14.45 1.17 9.73
C GLY A 162 -13.36 0.82 10.73
N PHE A 163 -12.11 0.92 10.31
CA PHE A 163 -10.96 0.63 11.16
C PHE A 163 -10.30 1.93 11.61
N SER A 164 -9.61 1.86 12.75
CA SER A 164 -8.84 2.96 13.31
C SER A 164 -7.40 2.51 13.50
N CYS A 165 -6.48 3.44 13.33
CA CYS A 165 -5.07 3.22 13.61
C CYS A 165 -4.86 2.85 15.07
N ILE A 166 -3.96 1.91 15.33
CA ILE A 166 -3.55 1.51 16.67
C ILE A 166 -2.06 1.15 16.65
N SER A 167 -1.42 1.13 17.81
CA SER A 167 -0.01 0.71 17.85
C SER A 167 0.19 -0.72 17.33
N GLY A 168 1.14 -0.84 16.40
CA GLY A 168 1.51 -2.03 15.66
C GLY A 168 0.74 -2.18 14.36
N TRP A 169 0.65 -3.42 13.86
CA TRP A 169 -0.09 -3.64 12.61
C TRP A 169 -1.58 -3.33 12.77
N ASP A 170 -2.13 -2.53 11.87
CA ASP A 170 -3.57 -2.27 11.76
C ASP A 170 -4.08 -2.37 10.31
N PRO A 171 -5.39 -2.61 10.10
CA PRO A 171 -6.01 -2.70 8.79
C PRO A 171 -6.36 -1.31 8.20
N VAL A 172 -5.58 -0.27 8.53
CA VAL A 172 -5.65 1.08 7.94
C VAL A 172 -4.33 1.40 7.24
N THR A 173 -3.21 1.20 7.95
CA THR A 173 -1.86 1.58 7.51
C THR A 173 -0.84 0.43 7.52
N GLY A 174 -1.23 -0.77 7.97
CA GLY A 174 -0.34 -1.90 8.07
C GLY A 174 0.63 -1.71 9.23
N TYR A 175 1.92 -2.00 9.04
CA TYR A 175 2.95 -1.60 10.01
C TYR A 175 3.32 -0.11 9.95
N GLY A 176 2.65 0.66 9.10
CA GLY A 176 2.96 2.07 8.88
C GLY A 176 3.99 2.30 7.78
N SER A 177 4.65 3.46 7.81
CA SER A 177 5.58 3.88 6.77
C SER A 177 6.99 3.35 7.02
N MET A 178 7.82 3.32 5.97
CA MET A 178 9.20 2.83 6.10
C MET A 178 10.20 3.83 5.56
N ASN A 179 11.30 3.97 6.29
CA ASN A 179 12.48 4.67 5.82
C ASN A 179 13.31 3.75 4.90
N TYR A 180 13.89 4.32 3.84
CA TYR A 180 14.71 3.56 2.90
C TYR A 180 15.91 2.87 3.55
N ILE A 181 16.59 3.50 4.50
CA ILE A 181 17.75 2.93 5.19
C ILE A 181 17.35 1.70 6.00
N ASN A 182 16.21 1.77 6.68
CA ASN A 182 15.62 0.65 7.40
C ASN A 182 15.29 -0.51 6.46
N LEU A 183 14.62 -0.22 5.34
CA LEU A 183 14.32 -1.22 4.32
C LEU A 183 15.59 -1.83 3.72
N LEU A 184 16.60 -1.02 3.44
CA LEU A 184 17.89 -1.49 2.95
C LEU A 184 18.53 -2.43 3.96
N ASN A 185 18.64 -2.04 5.23
CA ASN A 185 19.23 -2.84 6.29
C ASN A 185 18.50 -4.18 6.48
N MET A 186 17.17 -4.16 6.42
CA MET A 186 16.32 -5.35 6.50
C MET A 186 16.69 -6.38 5.41
N PHE A 187 17.02 -5.91 4.21
CA PHE A 187 17.31 -6.76 3.05
C PHE A 187 18.80 -6.79 2.64
N ASN A 188 19.68 -6.22 3.47
CA ASN A 188 21.13 -6.28 3.29
C ASN A 188 21.70 -7.61 3.81
N GLY A 189 20.93 -8.40 4.58
CA GLY A 189 21.19 -9.82 4.90
C GLY A 189 20.54 -10.77 3.89
N ASP A 190 20.74 -12.10 4.00
CA ASP A 190 19.92 -13.06 3.24
C ASP A 190 18.50 -13.05 3.82
N PRO A 191 17.45 -12.72 3.04
CA PRO A 191 16.11 -12.70 3.58
C PRO A 191 15.73 -14.10 4.07
N PRO A 192 14.97 -14.23 5.17
CA PRO A 192 14.49 -15.53 5.64
C PRO A 192 13.76 -16.27 4.51
N VAL A 193 14.25 -17.46 4.15
CA VAL A 193 13.56 -18.34 3.19
C VAL A 193 12.27 -18.82 3.86
N PRO A 194 11.09 -18.71 3.24
CA PRO A 194 9.85 -19.24 3.81
C PRO A 194 10.01 -20.74 4.10
N THR A 195 9.77 -21.17 5.34
CA THR A 195 9.96 -22.56 5.81
C THR A 195 8.90 -23.54 5.29
N ASN A 196 8.30 -23.28 4.12
CA ASN A 196 7.29 -24.16 3.53
C ASN A 196 7.32 -24.13 2.00
N ARG A 197 8.53 -24.19 1.41
CA ARG A 197 8.70 -24.78 0.09
C ARG A 197 8.80 -26.29 0.30
N ASN A 198 7.66 -26.96 0.38
CA ASN A 198 7.65 -28.41 0.24
C ASN A 198 8.15 -28.72 -1.18
N ASN A 199 9.42 -29.14 -1.27
CA ASN A 199 9.97 -30.18 -2.15
C ASN A 199 9.44 -30.35 -3.59
N ASP A 200 9.13 -29.28 -4.32
CA ASP A 200 8.85 -29.36 -5.77
C ASP A 200 9.99 -28.79 -6.63
N ASP A 201 10.99 -28.12 -6.04
CA ASP A 201 12.09 -27.51 -6.79
C ASP A 201 13.30 -28.46 -6.85
N GLY A 202 13.17 -29.52 -7.63
CA GLY A 202 14.28 -30.39 -7.99
C GLY A 202 15.33 -29.63 -8.83
N GLY A 203 16.41 -29.19 -8.20
CA GLY A 203 17.75 -29.16 -8.79
C GLY A 203 18.11 -28.07 -9.81
N SER A 204 19.18 -27.35 -9.49
CA SER A 204 20.19 -26.77 -10.41
C SER A 204 19.81 -25.57 -11.31
N SER A 205 20.40 -24.43 -10.93
CA SER A 205 21.07 -23.47 -11.82
C SER A 205 20.22 -22.62 -12.79
N SER A 206 20.33 -21.30 -12.60
CA SER A 206 20.07 -20.24 -13.60
C SER A 206 18.62 -19.99 -14.02
N ASP A 207 17.74 -19.70 -13.07
CA ASP A 207 16.42 -19.13 -13.40
C ASP A 207 16.55 -17.64 -13.71
N LYS A 208 16.79 -17.36 -14.99
CA LYS A 208 16.51 -16.07 -15.59
C LYS A 208 15.04 -15.74 -15.30
N LEU A 209 14.80 -14.58 -14.68
CA LEU A 209 13.48 -13.95 -14.64
C LEU A 209 12.88 -14.03 -16.04
N SER A 210 11.77 -14.75 -16.19
CA SER A 210 11.16 -14.92 -17.51
C SER A 210 10.74 -13.55 -18.04
N ASP A 211 10.85 -13.34 -19.35
CA ASP A 211 10.50 -12.07 -20.01
C ASP A 211 9.05 -11.63 -19.71
N GLY A 212 8.19 -12.56 -19.27
CA GLY A 212 6.84 -12.28 -18.76
C GLY A 212 6.80 -11.55 -17.41
N ALA A 213 7.78 -11.75 -16.52
CA ALA A 213 7.88 -11.04 -15.25
C ALA A 213 8.32 -9.58 -15.43
N ILE A 214 9.19 -9.32 -16.42
CA ILE A 214 9.61 -7.96 -16.81
C ILE A 214 8.44 -7.24 -17.51
N ALA A 215 7.70 -7.94 -18.37
CA ALA A 215 6.50 -7.40 -19.01
C ALA A 215 5.41 -7.03 -17.98
N GLY A 216 5.19 -7.86 -16.94
CA GLY A 216 4.21 -7.58 -15.89
C GLY A 216 4.50 -6.32 -15.06
N ILE A 217 5.76 -6.04 -14.75
CA ILE A 217 6.19 -4.86 -13.99
C ILE A 217 6.03 -3.57 -14.82
N VAL A 218 6.39 -3.62 -16.10
CA VAL A 218 6.26 -2.48 -17.02
C VAL A 218 4.79 -2.21 -17.36
N ILE A 219 3.99 -3.25 -17.56
CA ILE A 219 2.55 -3.12 -17.83
C ILE A 219 1.81 -2.62 -16.59
N GLY A 220 2.19 -3.02 -15.36
CA GLY A 220 1.58 -2.50 -14.13
C GLY A 220 1.77 -0.99 -13.94
N ALA A 221 2.97 -0.48 -14.25
CA ALA A 221 3.26 0.96 -14.20
C ALA A 221 2.52 1.75 -15.30
N LEU A 222 2.38 1.18 -16.51
CA LEU A 222 1.69 1.83 -17.63
C LEU A 222 0.15 1.74 -17.54
N ALA A 223 -0.39 0.64 -17.02
CA ALA A 223 -1.83 0.47 -16.79
C ALA A 223 -2.33 1.39 -15.67
N GLY A 224 -1.51 1.64 -14.64
CA GLY A 224 -1.79 2.67 -13.63
C GLY A 224 -1.97 4.06 -14.25
N VAL A 225 -1.08 4.43 -15.20
CA VAL A 225 -1.17 5.71 -15.92
C VAL A 225 -2.38 5.74 -16.88
N ALA A 226 -2.71 4.63 -17.53
CA ALA A 226 -3.84 4.56 -18.47
C ALA A 226 -5.21 4.62 -17.77
N ILE A 227 -5.36 3.97 -16.60
CA ILE A 227 -6.60 4.03 -15.80
C ILE A 227 -6.80 5.43 -15.23
N ILE A 228 -5.72 6.10 -14.79
CA ILE A 228 -5.76 7.51 -14.37
C ILE A 228 -6.16 8.41 -15.55
N GLY A 229 -5.64 8.17 -16.75
CA GLY A 229 -6.04 8.89 -17.97
C GLY A 229 -7.51 8.70 -18.35
N ALA A 230 -8.04 7.47 -18.22
CA ALA A 230 -9.44 7.17 -18.49
C ALA A 230 -10.40 7.80 -17.48
N LEU A 231 -10.03 7.80 -16.18
CA LEU A 231 -10.80 8.47 -15.13
C LEU A 231 -10.80 10.00 -15.32
N ILE A 232 -9.66 10.61 -15.62
CA ILE A 232 -9.57 12.04 -15.92
C ILE A 232 -10.39 12.39 -17.16
N TYR A 233 -10.36 11.57 -18.22
CA TYR A 233 -11.21 11.79 -19.41
C TYR A 233 -12.70 11.72 -19.07
N PHE A 234 -13.12 10.75 -18.24
CA PHE A 234 -14.52 10.60 -17.87
C PHE A 234 -15.03 11.79 -17.03
N PHE A 235 -14.23 12.30 -16.09
CA PHE A 235 -14.59 13.46 -15.26
C PHE A 235 -14.47 14.80 -16.00
N ALA A 236 -13.46 14.98 -16.85
CA ALA A 236 -13.22 16.23 -17.58
C ALA A 236 -14.12 16.39 -18.82
N CYS A 237 -14.53 15.29 -19.45
CA CYS A 237 -15.36 15.31 -20.66
C CYS A 237 -16.85 15.06 -20.35
N GLY A 238 -17.17 14.26 -19.32
CA GLY A 238 -18.57 14.00 -18.92
C GLY A 238 -19.30 15.23 -18.37
N SER A 239 -18.58 16.18 -17.76
CA SER A 239 -19.16 17.44 -17.28
C SER A 239 -19.54 18.40 -18.41
N LYS A 240 -18.88 18.33 -19.57
CA LYS A 240 -19.19 19.18 -20.73
C LYS A 240 -20.48 18.74 -21.44
N SER A 241 -20.86 17.47 -21.34
CA SER A 241 -22.10 16.96 -21.95
C SER A 241 -23.35 17.29 -21.14
N ALA A 242 -23.24 17.48 -19.82
CA ALA A 242 -24.38 17.81 -18.95
C ALA A 242 -24.75 19.31 -18.98
N LEU A 243 -23.78 20.20 -19.24
CA LEU A 243 -23.99 21.65 -19.29
C LEU A 243 -24.58 22.15 -20.63
N ALA A 244 -24.61 21.31 -21.68
CA ALA A 244 -25.19 21.67 -22.97
C ALA A 244 -26.69 21.29 -23.13
N ALA A 245 -27.28 20.58 -22.16
CA ALA A 245 -28.65 20.06 -22.26
C ALA A 245 -29.74 20.91 -21.55
N ASN A 246 -29.37 21.99 -20.85
CA ASN A 246 -30.30 22.85 -20.10
C ASN A 246 -30.32 24.32 -20.57
N ALA A 247 -30.01 24.55 -21.85
CA ALA A 247 -30.17 25.86 -22.48
C ALA A 247 -31.07 25.75 -23.73
N VAL A 248 -32.37 25.52 -23.51
CA VAL A 248 -33.49 25.91 -24.38
C VAL A 248 -34.66 26.30 -23.49
#